data_AF-A0A2V2UDZ4-F1
#
_entry.id   AF-A0A2V2UDZ4-F1
#
_cell.length_a   1.000
_cell.length_b   1.000
_cell.length_c   1.000
_cell.angle_alpha   90.00
_cell.angle_beta   90.00
_cell.angle_gamma   90.00
#
_symmetry.space_group_name_H-M   'P 1'
#
loop_
_entity.id
_entity.type
_entity.pdbx_description
1 polymer ?
#
loop_
_entity_poly.entity_id
_entity_poly.type
_entity_poly.pdbx_seq_one_letter_code
_entity_poly.pdbx_strand_id
1 'polypeptide(L)'
;MVVIFGIRRWTKRKTKLRVMIGMLLTIASTYVWLSSHSLPHYLTTGQQKAIAISLLLIALAILYRGPARIKKQNRVSFPDGVKAVVLRKQKYRCAICKEKLELYGRDFHHKNGDRSNNKPSNCQVLCPQCHRRNHAEELKLDVR
;
A
#
# COMPACT_ATOMS: atom_id res chain seq x y z
N MET A 1 19.82 25.39 -1.30
CA MET A 1 19.70 24.01 -0.76
C MET A 1 18.28 23.58 -0.36
N VAL A 2 17.44 24.48 0.18
CA VAL A 2 16.05 24.17 0.61
C VAL A 2 15.16 23.64 -0.52
N VAL A 3 15.27 24.22 -1.73
CA VAL A 3 14.48 23.80 -2.90
C VAL A 3 14.81 22.36 -3.33
N ILE A 4 16.09 21.99 -3.35
CA ILE A 4 16.55 20.64 -3.72
C ILE A 4 16.08 19.61 -2.68
N PHE A 5 16.13 19.95 -1.39
CA PHE A 5 15.58 19.12 -0.32
C PHE A 5 14.06 18.96 -0.42
N GLY A 6 13.35 20.03 -0.77
CA GLY A 6 11.91 20.01 -1.04
C GLY A 6 11.54 19.07 -2.19
N ILE A 7 12.26 19.16 -3.31
CA ILE A 7 12.08 18.29 -4.49
C ILE A 7 12.38 16.83 -4.12
N ARG A 8 13.48 16.54 -3.39
CA ARG A 8 13.81 15.18 -2.94
C ARG A 8 12.78 14.59 -1.97
N ARG A 9 12.23 15.39 -1.05
CA ARG A 9 11.20 14.95 -0.11
C ARG A 9 9.86 14.72 -0.82
N TRP A 10 9.56 15.54 -1.82
CA TRP A 10 8.38 15.40 -2.67
C TRP A 10 8.44 14.14 -3.55
N THR A 11 9.59 13.87 -4.18
CA THR A 11 9.79 12.64 -4.98
C THR A 11 9.77 11.38 -4.13
N LYS A 12 10.29 11.41 -2.89
CA LYS A 12 10.20 10.25 -1.95
C LYS A 12 8.76 9.89 -1.53
N ARG A 13 7.84 10.85 -1.52
CA ARG A 13 6.42 10.61 -1.18
C ARG A 13 5.60 10.08 -2.35
N LYS A 14 6.11 10.20 -3.58
CA LYS A 14 5.46 9.72 -4.80
C LYS A 14 6.06 8.38 -5.19
N THR A 15 5.25 7.48 -5.75
CA THR A 15 5.78 6.25 -6.35
C THR A 15 6.61 6.62 -7.58
N LYS A 16 7.75 5.96 -7.80
CA LYS A 16 8.62 6.18 -8.96
C LYS A 16 7.81 6.13 -10.28
N LEU A 17 6.87 5.20 -10.37
CA LEU A 17 5.95 5.04 -11.50
C LEU A 17 5.12 6.30 -11.80
N ARG A 18 4.56 6.98 -10.78
CA ARG A 18 3.77 8.21 -10.99
C ARG A 18 4.62 9.37 -11.52
N VAL A 19 5.84 9.47 -11.03
CA VAL A 19 6.80 10.48 -11.49
C VAL A 19 7.16 10.21 -12.97
N MET A 20 7.40 8.96 -13.33
CA MET A 20 7.66 8.57 -14.72
C MET A 20 6.48 8.86 -15.66
N ILE A 21 5.25 8.49 -15.28
CA ILE A 21 4.05 8.78 -16.08
C ILE A 21 3.87 10.29 -16.27
N GLY A 22 4.04 11.09 -15.21
CA GLY A 22 3.96 12.54 -15.29
C GLY A 22 5.01 13.13 -16.25
N MET A 23 6.26 12.66 -16.17
CA MET A 23 7.34 13.09 -17.08
C MET A 23 7.03 12.74 -18.54
N LEU A 24 6.57 11.51 -18.81
CA LEU A 24 6.22 11.08 -20.16
C LEU A 24 5.09 11.94 -20.76
N LEU A 25 4.05 12.25 -19.97
CA LEU A 25 2.96 13.12 -20.40
C LEU A 25 3.42 14.55 -20.68
N THR A 26 4.36 15.09 -19.89
CA THR A 26 4.94 16.41 -20.19
C THR A 26 5.75 16.42 -21.47
N ILE A 27 6.51 15.36 -21.75
CA ILE A 27 7.28 15.21 -23.00
C ILE A 27 6.33 15.08 -24.20
N ALA A 28 5.24 14.32 -24.06
CA ALA A 28 4.23 14.18 -25.11
C ALA A 28 3.52 15.52 -25.39
N SER A 29 3.17 16.28 -24.35
CA SER A 29 2.57 17.60 -24.46
C SER A 29 3.48 18.59 -25.20
N THR A 30 4.77 18.64 -24.85
CA THR A 30 5.73 19.54 -25.51
C THR A 30 5.98 19.13 -26.96
N TYR A 31 6.03 17.83 -27.25
CA TYR A 31 6.14 17.31 -28.62
C TYR A 31 4.94 17.73 -29.48
N VAL A 32 3.71 17.53 -28.99
CA VAL A 32 2.48 17.95 -29.68
C VAL A 32 2.44 19.49 -29.84
N TRP A 33 2.93 20.24 -28.86
CA TRP A 33 2.97 21.70 -28.95
C TRP A 33 3.94 22.20 -30.03
N LEU A 34 5.13 21.59 -30.14
CA LEU A 34 6.20 21.99 -31.06
C LEU A 34 6.05 21.40 -32.46
N SER A 35 5.23 20.37 -32.65
CA SER A 35 4.97 19.81 -33.97
C SER A 35 4.35 20.85 -34.91
N SER A 36 5.14 21.33 -35.87
CA SER A 36 4.77 22.31 -36.89
C SER A 36 4.00 21.71 -38.07
N HIS A 37 3.96 20.38 -38.16
CA HIS A 37 3.07 19.64 -39.05
C HIS A 37 1.88 19.16 -38.24
N SER A 38 0.67 19.48 -38.70
CA SER A 38 -0.55 18.82 -38.26
C SER A 38 -0.32 17.30 -38.33
N LEU A 39 -0.44 16.62 -37.19
CA LEU A 39 -0.67 15.18 -37.16
C LEU A 39 -1.71 14.83 -38.25
N PRO A 40 -1.47 13.76 -39.03
CA PRO A 40 -1.97 13.57 -40.39
C PRO A 40 -3.42 14.06 -40.59
N HIS A 41 -3.58 15.13 -41.39
CA HIS A 41 -4.80 15.71 -42.01
C HIS A 41 -6.14 15.79 -41.24
N TYR A 42 -6.23 15.35 -39.99
CA TYR A 42 -7.51 15.16 -39.26
C TYR A 42 -7.71 16.18 -38.12
N LEU A 43 -6.65 16.88 -37.69
CA LEU A 43 -6.73 17.86 -36.59
C LEU A 43 -6.38 19.28 -37.04
N THR A 44 -7.24 20.23 -36.71
CA THR A 44 -6.96 21.67 -36.81
C THR A 44 -5.87 22.08 -35.81
N THR A 45 -5.16 23.17 -36.09
CA THR A 45 -4.17 23.75 -35.18
C THR A 45 -4.77 24.03 -33.80
N GLY A 46 -6.03 24.48 -33.74
CA GLY A 46 -6.74 24.71 -32.48
C GLY A 46 -6.92 23.42 -31.66
N GLN A 47 -7.35 22.32 -32.31
CA GLN A 47 -7.50 21.02 -31.65
C GLN A 47 -6.15 20.46 -31.17
N GLN A 48 -5.09 20.65 -31.95
CA GLN A 48 -3.73 20.22 -31.56
C GLN A 48 -3.25 20.94 -30.29
N LYS A 49 -3.44 22.27 -30.20
CA LYS A 49 -3.09 23.04 -29.00
C LYS A 49 -3.97 22.66 -27.81
N ALA A 50 -5.25 22.39 -28.03
CA ALA A 50 -6.15 21.90 -26.98
C ALA A 50 -5.69 20.55 -26.39
N ILE A 51 -5.20 19.62 -27.23
CA ILE A 51 -4.64 18.34 -26.78
C ILE A 51 -3.35 18.54 -25.96
N ALA A 52 -2.46 19.43 -26.42
CA ALA A 52 -1.24 19.71 -25.67
C ALA A 52 -1.54 20.26 -24.27
N ILE A 53 -2.50 21.19 -24.16
CA ILE A 53 -2.92 21.77 -22.87
C ILE A 53 -3.58 20.71 -21.98
N SER A 54 -4.46 19.87 -22.52
CA SER A 54 -5.13 18.83 -21.73
C SER A 54 -4.13 17.81 -21.17
N LEU A 55 -3.14 17.38 -21.96
CA LEU A 55 -2.06 16.50 -21.51
C LEU A 55 -1.22 17.14 -20.39
N LEU A 56 -0.94 18.44 -20.49
CA LEU A 56 -0.20 19.18 -19.45
C LEU A 56 -1.01 19.25 -18.14
N LEU A 57 -2.30 19.56 -18.22
CA LEU A 57 -3.18 19.60 -17.04
C LEU A 57 -3.30 18.24 -16.35
N ILE A 58 -3.39 17.15 -17.13
CA ILE A 58 -3.41 15.78 -16.58
C ILE A 58 -2.07 15.45 -15.91
N ALA A 59 -0.94 15.79 -16.54
CA ALA A 59 0.38 15.58 -15.95
C ALA A 59 0.53 16.33 -14.61
N LEU A 60 0.15 17.61 -14.56
CA LEU A 60 0.15 18.40 -13.34
C LEU A 60 -0.76 17.77 -12.28
N ALA A 61 -1.98 17.36 -12.64
CA ALA A 61 -2.90 16.72 -11.70
C ALA A 61 -2.31 15.44 -11.06
N ILE A 62 -1.61 14.60 -11.84
CA ILE A 62 -0.93 13.39 -11.35
C ILE A 62 0.25 13.75 -10.42
N LEU A 63 1.03 14.77 -10.78
CA LEU A 63 2.17 15.24 -10.00
C LEU A 63 1.74 15.95 -8.72
N TYR A 64 0.61 16.67 -8.70
CA TYR A 64 0.10 17.36 -7.50
C TYR A 64 -0.75 16.46 -6.60
N ARG A 65 -1.57 15.54 -7.13
CA ARG A 65 -2.38 14.62 -6.30
C ARG A 65 -1.49 13.68 -5.48
N GLY A 66 -1.36 13.95 -4.17
CA GLY A 66 -0.62 13.08 -3.26
C GLY A 66 -1.08 11.61 -3.36
N PRO A 67 -0.22 10.63 -3.01
CA PRO A 67 -0.69 9.26 -2.90
C PRO A 67 -1.93 9.21 -2.02
N ALA A 68 -2.96 8.50 -2.49
CA ALA A 68 -4.05 8.08 -1.62
C ALA A 68 -3.40 7.44 -0.39
N ARG A 69 -3.62 8.04 0.79
CA ARG A 69 -3.17 7.42 2.03
C ARG A 69 -4.04 6.19 2.19
N ILE A 70 -3.48 5.01 1.92
CA ILE A 70 -4.09 3.77 2.39
C ILE A 70 -4.15 3.94 3.90
N LYS A 71 -5.36 4.06 4.46
CA LYS A 71 -5.54 4.12 5.92
C LYS A 71 -4.93 2.84 6.46
N LYS A 72 -3.78 2.95 7.13
CA LYS A 72 -3.21 1.86 7.89
C LYS A 72 -4.25 1.52 8.96
N GLN A 73 -4.92 0.38 8.83
CA GLN A 73 -5.91 -0.05 9.81
C GLN A 73 -5.24 -0.02 11.20
N ASN A 74 -5.89 0.64 12.15
CA ASN A 74 -5.43 0.66 13.53
C ASN A 74 -5.38 -0.78 14.02
N ARG A 75 -4.22 -1.22 14.51
CA ARG A 75 -4.08 -2.56 15.07
C ARG A 75 -4.83 -2.58 16.39
N VAL A 76 -5.94 -3.32 16.46
CA VAL A 76 -6.67 -3.54 17.70
C VAL A 76 -6.18 -4.84 18.32
N SER A 77 -5.71 -4.77 19.56
CA SER A 77 -5.37 -5.97 20.32
C SER A 77 -6.63 -6.74 20.70
N PHE A 78 -6.55 -8.05 20.83
CA PHE A 78 -7.66 -8.83 21.39
C PHE A 78 -7.94 -8.37 22.83
N PRO A 79 -9.21 -8.30 23.25
CA PRO A 79 -9.56 -8.12 24.67
C PRO A 79 -9.01 -9.28 25.51
N ASP A 80 -8.65 -9.00 26.77
CA ASP A 80 -8.01 -10.02 27.62
C ASP A 80 -8.94 -11.21 27.93
N GLY A 81 -10.26 -11.00 28.00
CA GLY A 81 -11.23 -12.08 28.10
C GLY A 81 -11.18 -13.04 26.90
N VAL A 82 -11.03 -12.51 25.68
CA VAL A 82 -10.88 -13.33 24.46
C VAL A 82 -9.57 -14.11 24.52
N LYS A 83 -8.47 -13.45 24.91
CA LYS A 83 -7.16 -14.09 25.07
C LYS A 83 -7.24 -15.27 26.05
N ALA A 84 -7.85 -15.08 27.21
CA ALA A 84 -7.99 -16.11 28.23
C ALA A 84 -8.86 -17.30 27.79
N VAL A 85 -9.97 -17.03 27.08
CA VAL A 85 -10.83 -18.08 26.52
C VAL A 85 -10.09 -18.91 25.48
N VAL A 86 -9.39 -18.25 24.56
CA VAL A 86 -8.64 -18.92 23.47
C VAL A 86 -7.48 -19.74 24.02
N LEU A 87 -6.76 -19.20 24.99
CA LEU A 87 -5.64 -19.89 25.64
C LEU A 87 -6.10 -21.19 26.32
N ARG A 88 -7.23 -21.15 27.06
CA ARG A 88 -7.84 -22.34 27.66
C ARG A 88 -8.33 -23.32 26.60
N LYS A 89 -9.00 -22.84 25.55
CA LYS A 89 -9.49 -23.66 24.43
C LYS A 89 -8.35 -24.39 23.71
N GLN A 90 -7.20 -23.74 23.58
CA GLN A 90 -5.99 -24.34 22.99
C GLN A 90 -5.15 -25.15 23.98
N LYS A 91 -5.62 -25.36 25.21
CA LYS A 91 -4.91 -26.11 26.27
C LYS A 91 -3.48 -25.61 26.47
N TYR A 92 -3.28 -24.28 26.41
CA TYR A 92 -1.97 -23.64 26.57
C TYR A 92 -0.91 -24.14 25.58
N ARG A 93 -1.32 -24.49 24.36
CA ARG A 93 -0.42 -24.97 23.29
C ARG A 93 -0.51 -24.10 22.04
N CYS A 94 0.59 -24.04 21.30
CA CYS A 94 0.65 -23.38 20.00
C CYS A 94 -0.36 -24.01 19.02
N ALA A 95 -1.12 -23.18 18.28
CA ALA A 95 -2.07 -23.69 17.29
C ALA A 95 -1.39 -24.47 16.16
N ILE A 96 -0.15 -24.11 15.82
CA ILE A 96 0.63 -24.66 14.71
C ILE A 96 1.48 -25.84 15.19
N CYS A 97 2.55 -25.60 15.98
CA CYS A 97 3.48 -26.65 16.37
C CYS A 97 3.04 -27.51 17.55
N LYS A 98 1.90 -27.20 18.20
CA LYS A 98 1.33 -27.92 19.35
C LYS A 98 2.20 -27.97 20.62
N GLU A 99 3.35 -27.29 20.61
CA GLU A 99 4.23 -27.16 21.77
C GLU A 99 3.55 -26.39 22.91
N LYS A 100 3.89 -26.74 24.15
CA LYS A 100 3.36 -26.07 25.34
C LYS A 100 3.91 -24.65 25.40
N LEU A 101 3.05 -23.69 25.75
CA LEU A 101 3.41 -22.28 25.80
C LEU A 101 3.58 -21.82 27.24
N GLU A 102 4.71 -21.18 27.49
CA GLU A 102 4.96 -20.47 28.74
C GLU A 102 4.20 -19.14 28.80
N LEU A 103 4.13 -18.56 30.00
CA LEU A 103 3.47 -17.27 30.23
C LEU A 103 4.01 -16.16 29.34
N TYR A 104 5.33 -16.11 29.15
CA TYR A 104 6.06 -15.08 28.39
C TYR A 104 6.33 -15.46 26.92
N GLY A 105 6.01 -16.69 26.52
CA GLY A 105 6.35 -17.27 25.22
C GLY A 105 5.17 -17.43 24.27
N ARG A 106 4.17 -16.53 24.32
CA ARG A 106 2.92 -16.66 23.56
C ARG A 106 2.48 -15.36 22.91
N ASP A 107 2.13 -15.45 21.64
CA ASP A 107 1.57 -14.36 20.84
C ASP A 107 0.15 -14.70 20.38
N PHE A 108 -0.69 -13.67 20.22
CA PHE A 108 -2.05 -13.81 19.70
C PHE A 108 -2.13 -13.28 18.27
N HIS A 109 -2.77 -14.07 17.41
CA HIS A 109 -2.82 -13.83 15.97
C HIS A 109 -4.26 -13.94 15.45
N HIS A 110 -4.61 -13.08 14.48
CA HIS A 110 -5.89 -13.08 13.78
C HIS A 110 -5.84 -14.01 12.56
N LYS A 111 -6.51 -15.17 12.62
CA LYS A 111 -6.46 -16.22 11.57
C LYS A 111 -6.83 -15.72 10.18
N ASN A 112 -7.79 -14.82 10.08
CA ASN A 112 -8.29 -14.30 8.80
C ASN A 112 -7.55 -13.03 8.33
N GLY A 113 -6.48 -12.61 9.01
CA GLY A 113 -5.73 -11.38 8.72
C GLY A 113 -6.46 -10.06 9.06
N ASP A 114 -7.77 -10.09 9.29
CA ASP A 114 -8.57 -8.94 9.68
C ASP A 114 -8.37 -8.61 11.16
N ARG A 115 -7.59 -7.55 11.39
CA ARG A 115 -7.21 -7.07 12.72
C ARG A 115 -8.34 -6.37 13.48
N SER A 116 -9.50 -6.16 12.85
CA SER A 116 -10.69 -5.63 13.51
C SER A 116 -11.61 -6.75 14.07
N ASN A 117 -11.47 -7.97 13.55
CA ASN A 117 -12.29 -9.10 13.97
C ASN A 117 -11.75 -9.77 15.24
N ASN A 118 -12.17 -9.26 16.40
CA ASN A 118 -11.77 -9.76 17.72
C ASN A 118 -12.59 -10.96 18.23
N LYS A 119 -13.34 -11.65 17.37
CA LYS A 119 -14.09 -12.85 17.78
C LYS A 119 -13.13 -13.96 18.25
N PRO A 120 -13.45 -14.72 19.31
CA PRO A 120 -12.62 -15.83 19.77
C PRO A 120 -12.31 -16.88 18.71
N SER A 121 -13.22 -17.09 17.74
CA SER A 121 -13.02 -18.00 16.61
C SER A 121 -11.88 -17.57 15.69
N ASN A 122 -11.65 -16.26 15.55
CA ASN A 122 -10.61 -15.65 14.72
C ASN A 122 -9.27 -15.49 15.46
N CYS A 123 -9.28 -15.62 16.78
CA CYS A 123 -8.07 -15.55 17.59
C CYS A 123 -7.37 -16.92 17.63
N GLN A 124 -6.04 -16.92 17.53
CA GLN A 124 -5.21 -18.08 17.83
C GLN A 124 -3.96 -17.68 18.61
N VAL A 125 -3.57 -18.56 19.52
CA VAL A 125 -2.33 -18.47 20.28
C VAL A 125 -1.23 -19.25 19.58
N LEU A 126 -0.08 -18.60 19.37
CA LEU A 126 1.10 -19.14 18.70
C LEU A 126 2.35 -18.92 19.55
N CYS A 127 3.37 -19.77 19.38
CA CYS A 127 4.71 -19.44 19.86
C CYS A 127 5.33 -18.34 18.96
N PRO A 128 6.31 -17.56 19.45
CA PRO A 128 6.93 -16.47 18.69
C PRO A 128 7.51 -16.93 17.34
N GLN A 129 8.05 -18.14 17.28
CA GLN A 129 8.63 -18.68 16.06
C GLN A 129 7.55 -18.97 14.99
N CYS A 130 6.47 -19.66 15.37
CA CYS A 130 5.35 -19.93 14.48
C CYS A 130 4.63 -18.64 14.09
N HIS A 131 4.49 -17.69 15.02
CA HIS A 131 3.87 -16.40 14.77
C HIS A 131 4.65 -15.61 13.69
N ARG A 132 5.98 -15.53 13.81
CA ARG A 132 6.82 -14.90 12.77
C ARG A 132 6.71 -15.58 11.41
N ARG A 133 6.67 -16.92 11.39
CA ARG A 133 6.50 -17.69 10.15
C ARG A 133 5.16 -17.40 9.47
N ASN A 134 4.08 -17.32 10.26
CA ASN A 134 2.74 -17.00 9.74
C ASN A 134 2.71 -15.62 9.08
N HIS A 135 3.26 -14.58 9.73
CA HIS A 135 3.38 -13.25 9.13
C HIS A 135 4.19 -13.27 7.84
N ALA A 136 5.28 -14.04 7.79
CA ALA A 136 6.09 -14.16 6.58
C ALA A 136 5.35 -14.86 5.43
N GLU A 137 4.45 -15.78 5.74
CA GLU A 137 3.64 -16.50 4.75
C GLU A 137 2.48 -15.65 4.23
N GLU A 138 1.78 -14.92 5.11
CA GLU A 138 0.77 -13.91 4.74
C GLU A 138 1.35 -12.85 3.79
N LEU A 139 2.56 -12.35 4.08
CA LEU A 139 3.23 -11.38 3.21
C LEU A 139 3.59 -11.95 1.83
N LYS A 140 3.76 -13.27 1.68
CA LYS A 140 3.99 -13.88 0.38
C LYS A 140 2.69 -14.01 -0.43
N LEU A 141 1.57 -14.23 0.25
CA LEU A 141 0.24 -14.31 -0.38
C LEU A 141 -0.23 -12.93 -0.87
N ASP A 142 0.05 -11.85 -0.12
CA ASP A 142 -0.33 -10.48 -0.52
C ASP A 142 0.45 -9.95 -1.76
N VAL A 143 1.56 -10.58 -2.12
CA VAL A 143 2.43 -10.16 -3.24
C VAL A 143 2.11 -10.93 -4.53
N ARG A 144 1.34 -12.01 -4.46
CA ARG A 144 0.99 -12.87 -5.59
C ARG A 144 -0.37 -12.50 -6.17
#